data_AF-A0A358DHR5-F1
#
_entry.id   AF-A0A358DHR5-F1
#
_cell.length_a   1.000
_cell.length_b   1.000
_cell.length_c   1.000
_cell.angle_alpha   90.00
_cell.angle_beta   90.00
_cell.angle_gamma   90.00
#
_symmetry.space_group_name_H-M   'P 1'
#
loop_
_entity.id
_entity.type
_entity.pdbx_description
1 polymer ?
#
loop_
_entity_poly.entity_id
_entity_poly.type
_entity_poly.pdbx_seq_one_letter_code
_entity_poly.pdbx_strand_id
1 'polypeptide(L)'
;MEIAKRRTVYDALQERLRFIFKNYDYIYVSFSGGKDSGVLLNACIDYIRKHNLRHKLGVFHLDYEVQYGKTTEYVDQVLDSNRDLLEVYRACVPVKVLSSTSMYQQYWRPWDPDMQKFWVRSLPKECHTVSDFDFYNRRMWDYEFQYDFASWLRNHKKAGSVACLVGIRTQESFNRWRTIHRPQGVVRKNDPQWRHRIAEGIDNIYPLYDWLTTDIWTANGRFGWEYNRLYDLYWQAGVPLESQRVASPFISQAISGLRLYRAIDPDMWGKMLCRVNGVNFAGLYGGTTAMGWRRVKLPEGMTWKSYLYFLLDTLPKTTRNNYLKKLEVSMNFWKNRGGCLLPETIRKLRAKGIEVHIAGKSNYRTKKIPVRMDYHDDIDLPEFRELPTYKRMCICILKNDHCCKYMGFSPNKINRELRFSALQEYAAHAGDGNT
;
A
#
# COMPACT_ATOMS: atom_id res chain seq x y z
N MET A 1 40.07 -25.64 15.41
CA MET A 1 39.11 -25.74 14.30
C MET A 1 38.06 -24.65 14.50
N GLU A 2 38.28 -23.46 13.92
CA GLU A 2 37.30 -22.37 14.01
C GLU A 2 36.05 -22.78 13.22
N ILE A 3 34.93 -22.97 13.92
CA ILE A 3 33.63 -23.10 13.27
C ILE A 3 33.37 -21.76 12.58
N ALA A 4 33.45 -21.72 11.25
CA ALA A 4 33.15 -20.53 10.47
C ALA A 4 31.79 -19.98 10.91
N LYS A 5 31.79 -18.79 11.53
CA LYS A 5 30.59 -18.16 12.07
C LYS A 5 29.57 -18.00 10.93
N ARG A 6 28.47 -18.72 11.00
CA ARG A 6 27.40 -18.67 10.00
C ARG A 6 26.85 -17.24 9.94
N ARG A 7 26.97 -16.60 8.79
CA ARG A 7 26.50 -15.22 8.56
C ARG A 7 25.01 -15.10 8.86
N THR A 8 24.64 -14.17 9.73
CA THR A 8 23.25 -13.88 10.10
C THR A 8 22.63 -12.79 9.23
N VAL A 9 21.30 -12.67 9.25
CA VAL A 9 20.59 -11.55 8.60
C VAL A 9 20.99 -10.18 9.17
N TYR A 10 21.44 -10.15 10.43
CA TYR A 10 21.98 -8.95 11.06
C TYR A 10 23.38 -8.59 10.52
N ASP A 11 24.27 -9.57 10.34
CA ASP A 11 25.58 -9.33 9.71
C ASP A 11 25.40 -8.78 8.28
N ALA A 12 24.44 -9.33 7.53
CA ALA A 12 24.08 -8.82 6.21
C ALA A 12 23.50 -7.40 6.25
N LEU A 13 22.66 -7.08 7.24
CA LEU A 13 22.16 -5.73 7.46
C LEU A 13 23.31 -4.74 7.74
N GLN A 14 24.26 -5.08 8.60
CA GLN A 14 25.41 -4.23 8.93
C GLN A 14 26.26 -3.92 7.68
N GLU A 15 26.47 -4.90 6.80
CA GLU A 15 27.15 -4.67 5.52
C GLU A 15 26.37 -3.75 4.58
N ARG A 16 25.03 -3.88 4.53
CA ARG A 16 24.16 -2.98 3.75
C ARG A 16 24.21 -1.57 4.31
N LEU A 17 24.13 -1.40 5.63
CA LEU A 17 24.25 -0.09 6.29
C LEU A 17 25.61 0.55 6.01
N ARG A 18 26.70 -0.22 6.10
CA ARG A 18 28.03 0.26 5.72
C ARG A 18 28.08 0.76 4.27
N PHE A 19 27.46 0.03 3.33
CA PHE A 19 27.36 0.50 1.96
C PHE A 19 26.55 1.80 1.88
N ILE A 20 25.39 1.86 2.52
CA ILE A 20 24.49 3.03 2.47
C ILE A 20 25.19 4.28 3.03
N PHE A 21 25.70 4.22 4.26
CA PHE A 21 26.38 5.34 4.92
C PHE A 21 27.68 5.77 4.24
N LYS A 22 28.27 4.93 3.38
CA LYS A 22 29.46 5.29 2.59
C LYS A 22 29.13 5.98 1.27
N ASN A 23 27.96 5.71 0.67
CA ASN A 23 27.69 6.02 -0.74
C ASN A 23 26.58 7.06 -0.96
N TYR A 24 25.93 7.57 0.08
CA TYR A 24 24.85 8.54 -0.03
C TYR A 24 25.12 9.78 0.80
N ASP A 25 24.86 10.96 0.22
CA ASP A 25 25.08 12.25 0.88
C ASP A 25 24.02 12.51 1.95
N TYR A 26 22.77 12.11 1.68
CA TYR A 26 21.68 12.22 2.64
C TYR A 26 20.90 10.90 2.73
N ILE A 27 20.62 10.45 3.95
CA ILE A 27 19.94 9.19 4.22
C ILE A 27 18.75 9.49 5.11
N TYR A 28 17.58 8.98 4.73
CA TYR A 28 16.40 9.04 5.58
C TYR A 28 15.66 7.71 5.67
N VAL A 29 15.05 7.46 6.82
CA VAL A 29 14.19 6.30 7.06
C VAL A 29 12.73 6.71 6.89
N SER A 30 11.99 6.00 6.03
CA SER A 30 10.53 6.07 6.01
C SER A 30 9.98 5.30 7.22
N PHE A 31 9.53 6.04 8.23
CA PHE A 31 9.15 5.51 9.54
C PHE A 31 7.64 5.54 9.73
N SER A 32 7.01 4.38 9.84
CA SER A 32 5.54 4.27 10.01
C SER A 32 5.09 4.03 11.45
N GLY A 33 6.03 3.90 12.40
CA GLY A 33 5.74 3.42 13.75
C GLY A 33 5.44 1.91 13.81
N GLY A 34 5.56 1.17 12.70
CA GLY A 34 5.41 -0.28 12.68
C GLY A 34 6.71 -1.02 13.07
N LYS A 35 6.59 -2.32 13.38
CA LYS A 35 7.69 -3.20 13.83
C LYS A 35 8.88 -3.20 12.86
N ASP A 36 8.59 -3.26 11.57
CA ASP A 36 9.61 -3.39 10.52
C ASP A 36 10.38 -2.06 10.33
N SER A 37 9.67 -0.93 10.31
CA SER A 37 10.30 0.39 10.26
C SER A 37 11.01 0.76 11.57
N GLY A 38 10.51 0.28 12.71
CA GLY A 38 11.13 0.47 14.02
C GLY A 38 12.48 -0.21 14.11
N VAL A 39 12.56 -1.50 13.73
CA VAL A 39 13.84 -2.22 13.64
C VAL A 39 14.81 -1.53 12.68
N LEU A 40 14.34 -1.09 11.51
CA LEU A 40 15.20 -0.39 10.56
C LEU A 40 15.78 0.91 11.14
N LEU A 41 14.94 1.72 11.80
CA LEU A 41 15.36 2.98 12.40
C LEU A 41 16.35 2.75 13.55
N ASN A 42 16.03 1.83 14.47
CA ASN A 42 16.93 1.47 15.57
C ASN A 42 18.27 0.94 15.06
N ALA A 43 18.28 0.08 14.04
CA ALA A 43 19.51 -0.42 13.44
C ALA A 43 20.36 0.70 12.81
N CYS A 44 19.74 1.71 12.20
CA CYS A 44 20.46 2.86 11.65
C CYS A 44 21.04 3.75 12.76
N ILE A 45 20.27 4.02 13.81
CA ILE A 45 20.70 4.81 14.98
C ILE A 45 21.88 4.11 15.67
N ASP A 46 21.76 2.82 15.95
CA ASP A 46 22.83 2.02 16.55
C ASP A 46 24.09 1.99 15.67
N TYR A 47 23.92 1.87 14.36
CA TYR A 47 25.04 1.91 13.42
C TYR A 47 25.77 3.25 13.50
N ILE A 48 25.04 4.37 13.48
CA ILE A 48 25.61 5.72 13.60
C ILE A 48 26.38 5.87 14.91
N ARG A 49 25.76 5.48 16.04
CA ARG A 49 26.36 5.58 17.38
C ARG A 49 27.60 4.70 17.51
N LYS A 50 27.51 3.42 17.13
CA LYS A 50 28.60 2.45 17.23
C LYS A 50 29.82 2.82 16.37
N HIS A 51 29.59 3.45 15.22
CA HIS A 51 30.64 3.87 14.30
C HIS A 51 31.03 5.34 14.46
N ASN A 52 30.49 6.07 15.45
CA ASN A 52 30.75 7.49 15.69
C ASN A 52 30.59 8.35 14.44
N LEU A 53 29.57 8.07 13.63
CA LEU A 53 29.33 8.82 12.41
C LEU A 53 28.76 10.19 12.76
N ARG A 54 29.28 11.25 12.13
CA ARG A 54 28.75 12.62 12.27
C ARG A 54 27.51 12.88 11.41
N HIS A 55 26.89 11.84 10.87
CA HIS A 55 25.74 11.95 9.97
C HIS A 55 24.46 12.16 10.78
N LYS A 56 23.70 13.21 10.45
CA LYS A 56 22.29 13.29 10.84
C LYS A 56 21.48 12.30 10.01
N LEU A 57 20.52 11.64 10.64
CA LEU A 57 19.63 10.69 9.98
C LEU A 57 18.26 11.33 9.77
N GLY A 58 17.85 11.48 8.51
CA GLY A 58 16.49 11.93 8.22
C GLY A 58 15.46 10.90 8.67
N VAL A 59 14.32 11.34 9.18
CA VAL A 59 13.15 10.49 9.45
C VAL A 59 11.95 11.10 8.79
N PHE A 60 11.35 10.38 7.85
CA PHE A 60 10.12 10.79 7.21
C PHE A 60 8.94 9.98 7.76
N HIS A 61 8.05 10.66 8.47
CA HIS A 61 6.81 10.10 9.01
C HIS A 61 5.62 10.83 8.38
N LEU A 62 4.92 10.17 7.46
CA LEU A 62 3.64 10.66 6.95
C LEU A 62 2.56 10.33 7.98
N ASP A 63 2.13 11.36 8.69
CA ASP A 63 1.19 11.24 9.80
C ASP A 63 -0.24 11.27 9.25
N TYR A 64 -0.92 10.13 9.38
CA TYR A 64 -2.27 9.95 8.85
C TYR A 64 -3.38 10.44 9.78
N GLU A 65 -3.13 11.21 10.85
CA GLU A 65 -4.16 11.66 11.81
C GLU A 65 -4.73 10.49 12.64
N VAL A 66 -5.43 9.55 12.00
CA VAL A 66 -6.03 8.35 12.58
C VAL A 66 -5.04 7.18 12.55
N GLN A 67 -4.60 6.80 13.74
CA GLN A 67 -3.80 5.60 14.04
C GLN A 67 -4.02 5.23 15.51
N TYR A 68 -3.63 4.03 15.94
CA TYR A 68 -3.70 3.68 17.36
C TYR A 68 -2.90 4.67 18.23
N GLY A 69 -3.43 5.03 19.39
CA GLY A 69 -2.77 5.88 20.38
C GLY A 69 -1.38 5.38 20.72
N LYS A 70 -1.23 4.07 20.97
CA LYS A 70 0.08 3.42 21.23
C LYS A 70 1.10 3.59 20.10
N THR A 71 0.64 3.68 18.85
CA THR A 71 1.52 3.97 17.72
C THR A 71 1.97 5.42 17.74
N THR A 72 1.07 6.36 18.06
CA THR A 72 1.39 7.77 18.21
C THR A 72 2.40 7.97 19.34
N GLU A 73 2.14 7.39 20.52
CA GLU A 73 3.05 7.42 21.66
C GLU A 73 4.45 6.89 21.31
N TYR A 74 4.52 5.73 20.63
CA TYR A 74 5.79 5.16 20.21
C TYR A 74 6.54 6.05 19.23
N VAL A 75 5.84 6.60 18.23
CA VAL A 75 6.45 7.54 17.27
C VAL A 75 6.98 8.77 18.00
N ASP A 76 6.18 9.37 18.88
CA ASP A 76 6.58 10.55 19.65
C ASP A 76 7.82 10.27 20.50
N GLN A 77 7.84 9.16 21.24
CA GLN A 77 8.96 8.76 22.09
C GLN A 77 10.25 8.53 21.29
N VAL A 78 10.18 7.81 20.16
CA VAL A 78 11.36 7.51 19.33
C VAL A 78 11.96 8.78 18.73
N LEU A 79 11.11 9.69 18.23
CA LEU A 79 11.56 10.95 17.65
C LEU A 79 12.19 11.85 18.72
N ASP A 80 11.56 11.93 19.90
CA ASP A 80 12.03 12.78 21.00
C ASP A 80 13.35 12.27 21.62
N SER A 81 13.45 10.96 21.86
CA SER A 81 14.61 10.33 22.52
C SER A 81 15.88 10.31 21.66
N ASN A 82 15.78 10.69 20.38
CA ASN A 82 16.90 10.64 19.43
C ASN A 82 17.10 11.98 18.67
N ARG A 83 16.60 13.11 19.21
CA ARG A 83 16.76 14.46 18.61
C ARG A 83 18.22 14.86 18.36
N ASP A 84 19.15 14.30 19.13
CA ASP A 84 20.59 14.49 18.95
C ASP A 84 21.10 13.97 17.59
N LEU A 85 20.41 12.99 16.99
CA LEU A 85 20.80 12.34 15.74
C LEU A 85 19.80 12.54 14.61
N LEU A 86 18.52 12.65 14.93
CA LEU A 86 17.44 12.65 13.94
C LEU A 86 17.17 14.06 13.39
N GLU A 87 16.93 14.11 12.09
CA GLU A 87 16.29 15.23 11.41
C GLU A 87 14.88 14.80 11.00
N VAL A 88 13.87 15.37 11.65
CA VAL A 88 12.50 14.84 11.62
C VAL A 88 11.62 15.59 10.63
N TYR A 89 11.10 14.85 9.65
CA TYR A 89 10.07 15.28 8.71
C TYR A 89 8.75 14.57 9.01
N ARG A 90 8.05 15.05 10.04
CA ARG A 90 6.70 14.60 10.38
C ARG A 90 5.66 15.38 9.56
N ALA A 91 5.21 14.83 8.45
CA ALA A 91 4.29 15.49 7.53
C ALA A 91 2.82 15.25 7.96
N CYS A 92 2.13 16.32 8.34
CA CYS A 92 0.69 16.34 8.63
C CYS A 92 -0.03 17.09 7.49
N VAL A 93 -0.31 16.39 6.40
CA VAL A 93 -0.80 16.99 5.14
C VAL A 93 -2.09 16.34 4.61
N PRO A 94 -3.04 17.11 4.04
CA PRO A 94 -4.32 16.59 3.56
C PRO A 94 -4.24 15.96 2.16
N VAL A 95 -3.51 14.85 2.06
CA VAL A 95 -3.40 14.01 0.87
C VAL A 95 -4.60 13.06 0.73
N LYS A 96 -4.90 12.60 -0.48
CA LYS A 96 -5.93 11.55 -0.67
C LYS A 96 -5.38 10.21 -0.22
N VAL A 97 -6.11 9.55 0.67
CA VAL A 97 -5.81 8.19 1.13
C VAL A 97 -7.00 7.31 0.81
N LEU A 98 -6.76 6.22 0.09
CA LEU A 98 -7.84 5.29 -0.30
C LEU A 98 -8.65 4.84 0.91
N SER A 99 -9.97 4.82 0.75
CA SER A 99 -10.89 4.29 1.74
C SER A 99 -11.76 3.19 1.14
N SER A 100 -11.92 2.12 1.90
CA SER A 100 -12.80 0.98 1.64
C SER A 100 -13.90 0.89 2.70
N THR A 101 -14.18 1.98 3.44
CA THR A 101 -15.23 2.01 4.47
C THR A 101 -16.59 2.42 3.93
N SER A 102 -16.67 3.09 2.78
CA SER A 102 -17.91 3.66 2.24
C SER A 102 -18.02 3.54 0.73
N MET A 103 -19.25 3.43 0.23
CA MET A 103 -19.58 3.48 -1.20
C MET A 103 -19.78 4.89 -1.74
N TYR A 104 -19.83 5.88 -0.86
CA TYR A 104 -19.98 7.30 -1.20
C TYR A 104 -18.62 8.00 -1.30
N GLN A 105 -17.61 7.49 -0.59
CA GLN A 105 -16.33 8.14 -0.42
C GLN A 105 -15.19 7.18 -0.74
N GLN A 106 -14.49 7.43 -1.85
CA GLN A 106 -13.40 6.58 -2.34
C GLN A 106 -12.06 6.81 -1.61
N TYR A 107 -11.93 7.98 -0.98
CA TYR A 107 -10.74 8.39 -0.25
C TYR A 107 -11.13 9.33 0.88
N TRP A 108 -10.32 9.38 1.92
CA TRP A 108 -10.38 10.38 2.96
C TRP A 108 -9.09 11.20 2.96
N ARG A 109 -9.07 12.29 3.72
CA ARG A 109 -7.91 13.17 3.84
C ARG A 109 -7.57 13.32 5.31
N PRO A 110 -6.40 12.85 5.78
CA PRO A 110 -5.95 13.18 7.12
C PRO A 110 -5.70 14.69 7.22
N TRP A 111 -5.91 15.30 8.37
CA TRP A 111 -5.63 16.73 8.59
C TRP A 111 -6.35 17.68 7.61
N ASP A 112 -7.52 17.29 7.09
CA ASP A 112 -8.30 18.15 6.20
C ASP A 112 -8.80 19.38 6.98
N PRO A 113 -8.43 20.62 6.59
CA PRO A 113 -8.83 21.83 7.32
C PRO A 113 -10.35 21.97 7.42
N ASP A 114 -11.08 21.54 6.36
CA ASP A 114 -12.54 21.54 6.31
C ASP A 114 -13.18 20.62 7.38
N MET A 115 -12.40 19.70 7.93
CA MET A 115 -12.81 18.71 8.93
C MET A 115 -12.12 18.90 10.29
N GLN A 116 -11.51 20.06 10.54
CA GLN A 116 -10.72 20.33 11.75
C GLN A 116 -11.47 20.02 13.05
N LYS A 117 -12.76 20.38 13.12
CA LYS A 117 -13.62 20.11 14.28
C LYS A 117 -13.82 18.63 14.58
N PHE A 118 -13.55 17.75 13.61
CA PHE A 118 -13.70 16.30 13.73
C PHE A 118 -12.35 15.58 13.80
N TRP A 119 -11.22 16.29 13.74
CA TRP A 119 -9.92 15.65 13.84
C TRP A 119 -9.83 14.80 15.11
N VAL A 120 -9.29 13.60 14.99
CA VAL A 120 -9.26 12.66 16.12
C VAL A 120 -8.25 13.03 17.20
N ARG A 121 -7.37 13.99 16.91
CA ARG A 121 -6.38 14.56 17.82
C ARG A 121 -5.85 15.88 17.30
N SER A 122 -5.19 16.63 18.18
CA SER A 122 -4.47 17.85 17.80
C SER A 122 -3.25 17.55 16.93
N LEU A 123 -2.85 18.53 16.13
CA LEU A 123 -1.59 18.47 15.41
C LEU A 123 -0.42 18.23 16.39
N PRO A 124 0.54 17.38 16.05
CA PRO A 124 1.77 17.25 16.82
C PRO A 124 2.52 18.59 16.91
N LYS A 125 3.19 18.84 18.05
CA LYS A 125 3.92 20.10 18.29
C LYS A 125 4.94 20.41 17.20
N GLU A 126 5.72 19.42 16.79
CA GLU A 126 6.76 19.52 15.77
C GLU A 126 6.33 18.71 14.55
N CYS A 127 5.54 19.33 13.68
CA CYS A 127 5.15 18.77 12.40
C CYS A 127 5.25 19.80 11.28
N HIS A 128 5.41 19.27 10.07
CA HIS A 128 5.34 20.04 8.84
C HIS A 128 3.94 19.94 8.27
N THR A 129 3.40 21.08 7.86
CA THR A 129 2.09 21.21 7.23
C THR A 129 2.24 21.56 5.76
N VAL A 130 1.15 21.89 5.09
CA VAL A 130 1.16 22.20 3.65
C VAL A 130 2.09 23.34 3.27
N SER A 131 2.33 24.32 4.16
CA SER A 131 3.21 25.47 3.89
C SER A 131 4.68 25.10 3.78
N ASP A 132 5.08 23.96 4.34
CA ASP A 132 6.47 23.49 4.33
C ASP A 132 6.86 22.77 3.03
N PHE A 133 5.87 22.44 2.18
CA PHE A 133 6.06 21.63 0.99
C PHE A 133 5.54 22.35 -0.26
N ASP A 134 6.41 23.06 -0.97
CA ASP A 134 6.08 23.82 -2.18
C ASP A 134 5.51 22.98 -3.33
N PHE A 135 5.78 21.68 -3.35
CA PHE A 135 5.23 20.73 -4.32
C PHE A 135 3.82 20.23 -3.98
N TYR A 136 3.32 20.48 -2.76
CA TYR A 136 2.02 19.98 -2.33
C TYR A 136 0.90 20.55 -3.19
N ASN A 137 -0.03 19.68 -3.60
CA ASN A 137 -1.32 20.13 -4.10
C ASN A 137 -2.46 19.26 -3.56
N ARG A 138 -3.64 19.86 -3.39
CA ARG A 138 -4.82 19.18 -2.83
C ARG A 138 -5.26 17.98 -3.67
N ARG A 139 -4.84 17.83 -4.93
CA ARG A 139 -5.26 16.68 -5.76
C ARG A 139 -4.42 15.42 -5.51
N MET A 140 -3.25 15.55 -4.88
CA MET A 140 -2.29 14.46 -4.67
C MET A 140 -2.84 13.33 -3.83
N TRP A 141 -2.44 12.12 -4.19
CA TRP A 141 -2.51 10.94 -3.35
C TRP A 141 -1.30 10.85 -2.42
N ASP A 142 -1.45 10.11 -1.32
CA ASP A 142 -0.39 9.83 -0.36
C ASP A 142 0.90 9.31 -1.00
N TYR A 143 0.81 8.38 -1.96
CA TYR A 143 1.98 7.85 -2.64
C TYR A 143 2.66 8.84 -3.59
N GLU A 144 1.91 9.80 -4.15
CA GLU A 144 2.48 10.89 -4.98
C GLU A 144 3.26 11.84 -4.07
N PHE A 145 2.70 12.18 -2.91
CA PHE A 145 3.40 13.00 -1.92
C PHE A 145 4.71 12.36 -1.47
N GLN A 146 4.71 11.06 -1.16
CA GLN A 146 5.92 10.32 -0.76
C GLN A 146 6.97 10.28 -1.88
N TYR A 147 6.55 10.18 -3.14
CA TYR A 147 7.44 10.19 -4.30
C TYR A 147 8.08 11.57 -4.49
N ASP A 148 7.28 12.64 -4.46
CA ASP A 148 7.75 14.01 -4.67
C ASP A 148 8.57 14.52 -3.47
N PHE A 149 8.27 14.06 -2.25
CA PHE A 149 9.04 14.37 -1.04
C PHE A 149 10.53 14.03 -1.19
N ALA A 150 10.88 12.90 -1.82
CA ALA A 150 12.29 12.54 -1.99
C ALA A 150 13.04 13.53 -2.91
N SER A 151 12.37 14.00 -3.96
CA SER A 151 12.90 15.00 -4.90
C SER A 151 13.03 16.37 -4.24
N TRP A 152 11.99 16.78 -3.51
CA TRP A 152 11.99 18.00 -2.71
C TRP A 152 13.13 17.99 -1.68
N LEU A 153 13.26 16.90 -0.91
CA LEU A 153 14.28 16.75 0.12
C LEU A 153 15.69 16.84 -0.47
N ARG A 154 15.96 16.17 -1.60
CA ARG A 154 17.24 16.24 -2.30
C ARG A 154 17.62 17.67 -2.65
N ASN A 155 16.67 18.41 -3.24
CA ASN A 155 16.89 19.80 -3.65
C ASN A 155 17.07 20.72 -2.45
N HIS A 156 16.22 20.57 -1.43
CA HIS A 156 16.28 21.36 -0.21
C HIS A 156 17.59 21.14 0.56
N LYS A 157 18.11 19.90 0.56
CA LYS A 157 19.41 19.56 1.16
C LYS A 157 20.61 19.84 0.26
N LYS A 158 20.39 20.20 -1.01
CA LYS A 158 21.43 20.30 -2.04
C LYS A 158 22.30 19.02 -2.10
N ALA A 159 21.69 17.86 -1.86
CA ALA A 159 22.38 16.58 -1.84
C ALA A 159 22.56 16.05 -3.27
N GLY A 160 23.74 15.52 -3.60
CA GLY A 160 23.96 14.85 -4.88
C GLY A 160 23.16 13.54 -4.96
N SER A 161 23.10 12.83 -3.83
CA SER A 161 22.45 11.53 -3.66
C SER A 161 21.63 11.41 -2.38
N VAL A 162 20.44 10.81 -2.48
CA VAL A 162 19.52 10.54 -1.37
C VAL A 162 19.13 9.07 -1.33
N ALA A 163 19.25 8.46 -0.15
CA ALA A 163 18.75 7.12 0.14
C ALA A 163 17.48 7.17 1.00
N CYS A 164 16.37 6.67 0.46
CA CYS A 164 15.13 6.40 1.18
C CYS A 164 15.13 4.95 1.68
N LEU A 165 15.32 4.76 2.98
CA LEU A 165 15.31 3.43 3.59
C LEU A 165 13.89 3.03 3.98
N VAL A 166 13.42 1.89 3.49
CA VAL A 166 12.04 1.41 3.71
C VAL A 166 12.04 0.03 4.38
N GLY A 167 11.32 -0.08 5.50
CA GLY A 167 11.16 -1.32 6.28
C GLY A 167 10.22 -2.32 5.61
N ILE A 168 10.66 -2.92 4.50
CA ILE A 168 9.89 -3.93 3.75
C ILE A 168 10.58 -5.29 3.88
N ARG A 169 9.78 -6.36 4.07
CA ARG A 169 10.21 -7.76 3.98
C ARG A 169 9.50 -8.49 2.87
N THR A 170 10.21 -9.35 2.15
CA THR A 170 9.66 -10.13 1.04
C THR A 170 8.66 -11.20 1.50
N GLN A 171 8.88 -11.79 2.67
CA GLN A 171 7.97 -12.73 3.33
C GLN A 171 6.57 -12.12 3.57
N GLU A 172 6.48 -10.81 3.73
CA GLU A 172 5.24 -10.12 4.14
C GLU A 172 4.12 -10.21 3.09
N SER A 173 4.46 -10.18 1.80
CA SER A 173 3.51 -10.41 0.70
C SER A 173 4.19 -10.55 -0.66
N PHE A 174 3.48 -11.14 -1.62
CA PHE A 174 3.91 -11.22 -3.01
C PHE A 174 4.19 -9.85 -3.66
N ASN A 175 3.43 -8.80 -3.30
CA ASN A 175 3.70 -7.45 -3.81
C ASN A 175 5.04 -6.92 -3.32
N ARG A 176 5.38 -7.15 -2.04
CA ARG A 176 6.67 -6.79 -1.47
C ARG A 176 7.80 -7.62 -2.08
N TRP A 177 7.57 -8.92 -2.31
CA TRP A 177 8.50 -9.77 -3.05
C TRP A 177 8.79 -9.21 -4.45
N ARG A 178 7.76 -8.80 -5.21
CA ARG A 178 7.90 -8.19 -6.55
C ARG A 178 8.62 -6.84 -6.55
N THR A 179 8.49 -6.04 -5.49
CA THR A 179 9.23 -4.77 -5.35
C THR A 179 10.75 -5.00 -5.37
N ILE A 180 11.19 -6.13 -4.81
CA ILE A 180 12.60 -6.53 -4.69
C ILE A 180 13.04 -7.39 -5.90
N HIS A 181 12.24 -8.38 -6.27
CA HIS A 181 12.56 -9.37 -7.31
C HIS A 181 11.99 -8.93 -8.66
N ARG A 182 12.72 -8.03 -9.32
CA ARG A 182 12.34 -7.47 -10.61
C ARG A 182 12.75 -8.39 -11.77
N PRO A 183 12.05 -8.31 -12.91
CA PRO A 183 12.46 -9.01 -14.13
C PRO A 183 13.90 -8.63 -14.54
N GLN A 184 14.61 -9.61 -15.12
CA GLN A 184 15.96 -9.42 -15.67
C GLN A 184 15.98 -8.29 -16.72
N GLY A 185 17.01 -7.43 -16.66
CA GLY A 185 17.19 -6.29 -17.57
C GLY A 185 16.69 -4.93 -17.06
N VAL A 186 15.89 -4.91 -15.98
CA VAL A 186 15.47 -3.65 -15.31
C VAL A 186 16.53 -3.16 -14.32
N VAL A 187 17.31 -4.09 -13.77
CA VAL A 187 18.37 -3.82 -12.80
C VAL A 187 19.70 -3.82 -13.56
N ARG A 188 20.52 -2.76 -13.38
CA ARG A 188 21.85 -2.70 -13.99
C ARG A 188 22.69 -3.88 -13.51
N LYS A 189 23.53 -4.44 -14.38
CA LYS A 189 24.46 -5.52 -14.03
C LYS A 189 25.30 -5.08 -12.81
N ASN A 190 25.31 -5.87 -11.74
CA ASN A 190 25.97 -5.62 -10.44
C ASN A 190 25.29 -4.65 -9.47
N ASP A 191 24.07 -4.18 -9.76
CA ASP A 191 23.30 -3.37 -8.81
C ASP A 191 22.69 -4.26 -7.69
N PRO A 192 22.86 -3.93 -6.40
CA PRO A 192 22.24 -4.70 -5.33
C PRO A 192 20.72 -4.80 -5.47
N GLN A 193 20.17 -6.01 -5.37
CA GLN A 193 18.75 -6.28 -5.56
C GLN A 193 17.82 -5.52 -4.59
N TRP A 194 18.36 -5.14 -3.42
CA TRP A 194 17.67 -4.39 -2.38
C TRP A 194 17.74 -2.87 -2.59
N ARG A 195 18.25 -2.39 -3.75
CA ARG A 195 18.26 -0.99 -4.17
C ARG A 195 17.36 -0.78 -5.38
N HIS A 196 16.69 0.37 -5.42
CA HIS A 196 15.86 0.80 -6.54
C HIS A 196 16.01 2.29 -6.81
N ARG A 197 16.59 2.62 -7.98
CA ARG A 197 16.60 3.98 -8.52
C ARG A 197 15.20 4.46 -8.83
N ILE A 198 14.78 5.52 -8.15
CA ILE A 198 13.47 6.17 -8.34
C ILE A 198 13.59 7.32 -9.33
N ALA A 199 14.61 8.15 -9.14
CA ALA A 199 14.96 9.28 -10.01
C ALA A 199 16.48 9.47 -9.96
N GLU A 200 17.02 10.35 -10.80
CA GLU A 200 18.45 10.68 -10.76
C GLU A 200 18.86 11.15 -9.35
N GLY A 201 19.91 10.55 -8.81
CA GLY A 201 20.36 10.83 -7.44
C GLY A 201 19.45 10.33 -6.32
N ILE A 202 18.36 9.60 -6.58
CA ILE A 202 17.41 9.16 -5.55
C ILE A 202 17.18 7.65 -5.63
N ASP A 203 17.47 6.94 -4.54
CA ASP A 203 17.26 5.50 -4.43
C ASP A 203 16.34 5.14 -3.26
N ASN A 204 15.38 4.26 -3.51
CA ASN A 204 14.75 3.49 -2.45
C ASN A 204 15.60 2.27 -2.13
N ILE A 205 15.81 2.00 -0.85
CA ILE A 205 16.66 0.93 -0.36
C ILE A 205 15.87 0.12 0.67
N TYR A 206 16.00 -1.20 0.63
CA TYR A 206 15.22 -2.14 1.44
C TYR A 206 16.13 -3.04 2.29
N PRO A 207 16.76 -2.53 3.37
CA PRO A 207 17.82 -3.27 4.06
C PRO A 207 17.35 -4.55 4.76
N LEU A 208 16.06 -4.66 5.07
CA LEU A 208 15.45 -5.79 5.79
C LEU A 208 14.75 -6.80 4.85
N TYR A 209 14.90 -6.70 3.53
CA TYR A 209 14.06 -7.45 2.58
C TYR A 209 14.03 -8.98 2.78
N ASP A 210 15.11 -9.55 3.30
CA ASP A 210 15.32 -10.98 3.55
C ASP A 210 15.09 -11.39 5.01
N TRP A 211 14.64 -10.48 5.87
CA TRP A 211 14.28 -10.79 7.25
C TRP A 211 12.91 -11.47 7.33
N LEU A 212 12.76 -12.35 8.31
CA LEU A 212 11.50 -12.97 8.70
C LEU A 212 10.82 -12.16 9.81
N THR A 213 9.54 -12.43 10.05
CA THR A 213 8.81 -11.80 11.17
C THR A 213 9.44 -12.18 12.51
N THR A 214 9.93 -13.41 12.65
CA THR A 214 10.66 -13.86 13.85
C THR A 214 11.98 -13.12 14.05
N ASP A 215 12.68 -12.74 12.97
CA ASP A 215 13.94 -11.99 13.07
C ASP A 215 13.71 -10.58 13.62
N ILE A 216 12.60 -9.93 13.23
CA ILE A 216 12.20 -8.62 13.75
C ILE A 216 12.01 -8.66 15.26
N TRP A 217 11.26 -9.65 15.76
CA TRP A 217 11.02 -9.81 17.19
C TRP A 217 12.28 -10.24 17.95
N THR A 218 13.05 -11.17 17.38
CA THR A 218 14.34 -11.59 17.94
C THR A 218 15.30 -10.41 18.06
N ALA A 219 15.36 -9.51 17.07
CA ALA A 219 16.23 -8.35 17.12
C ALA A 219 15.82 -7.37 18.23
N ASN A 220 14.53 -7.05 18.37
CA ASN A 220 14.08 -6.19 19.46
C ASN A 220 14.48 -6.75 20.84
N GLY A 221 14.23 -8.04 21.08
CA GLY A 221 14.61 -8.68 22.34
C GLY A 221 16.13 -8.79 22.53
N ARG A 222 16.88 -9.11 21.47
CA ARG A 222 18.34 -9.31 21.54
C ARG A 222 19.12 -8.02 21.76
N PHE A 223 18.68 -6.93 21.13
CA PHE A 223 19.38 -5.63 21.18
C PHE A 223 18.77 -4.68 22.21
N GLY A 224 17.66 -5.06 22.86
CA GLY A 224 16.95 -4.19 23.80
C GLY A 224 16.32 -2.98 23.12
N TRP A 225 15.96 -3.11 21.85
CA TRP A 225 15.33 -2.01 21.11
C TRP A 225 13.88 -1.83 21.55
N GLU A 226 13.54 -0.59 21.87
CA GLU A 226 12.16 -0.18 22.09
C GLU A 226 11.31 -0.44 20.84
N TYR A 227 10.07 -0.88 21.06
CA TYR A 227 9.12 -1.17 20.00
C TYR A 227 7.72 -0.69 20.37
N ASN A 228 6.89 -0.55 19.34
CA ASN A 228 5.50 -0.11 19.50
C ASN A 228 4.68 -1.10 20.35
N ARG A 229 4.29 -0.68 21.56
CA ARG A 229 3.53 -1.51 22.51
C ARG A 229 2.12 -1.88 22.03
N LEU A 230 1.64 -1.32 20.90
CA LEU A 230 0.45 -1.82 20.20
C LEU A 230 0.56 -3.32 19.91
N TYR A 231 1.76 -3.82 19.61
CA TYR A 231 1.94 -5.22 19.25
C TYR A 231 1.68 -6.19 20.42
N ASP A 232 1.87 -5.75 21.66
CA ASP A 232 1.50 -6.53 22.84
C ASP A 232 -0.02 -6.59 22.98
N LEU A 233 -0.70 -5.48 22.71
CA LEU A 233 -2.17 -5.42 22.71
C LEU A 233 -2.76 -6.28 21.59
N TYR A 234 -2.13 -6.29 20.41
CA TYR A 234 -2.49 -7.21 19.33
C TYR A 234 -2.29 -8.67 19.74
N TRP A 235 -1.20 -8.99 20.43
CA TRP A 235 -0.97 -10.34 20.95
C TRP A 235 -2.04 -10.75 21.95
N GLN A 236 -2.36 -9.88 22.92
CA GLN A 236 -3.44 -10.09 23.90
C GLN A 236 -4.81 -10.24 23.22
N ALA A 237 -5.05 -9.51 22.13
CA ALA A 237 -6.26 -9.63 21.31
C ALA A 237 -6.28 -10.87 20.37
N GLY A 238 -5.27 -11.75 20.46
CA GLY A 238 -5.18 -12.98 19.68
C GLY A 238 -4.83 -12.78 18.20
N VAL A 239 -4.23 -11.65 17.83
CA VAL A 239 -3.79 -11.40 16.45
C VAL A 239 -2.47 -12.15 16.19
N PRO A 240 -2.43 -13.09 15.22
CA PRO A 240 -1.21 -13.83 14.91
C PRO A 240 -0.07 -12.90 14.49
N LEU A 241 1.17 -13.19 14.92
CA LEU A 241 2.35 -12.34 14.68
C LEU A 241 2.52 -11.92 13.21
N GLU A 242 2.30 -12.84 12.28
CA GLU A 242 2.41 -12.57 10.83
C GLU A 242 1.35 -11.60 10.28
N SER A 243 0.24 -11.45 11.00
CA SER A 243 -0.88 -10.57 10.65
C SER A 243 -0.83 -9.21 11.33
N GLN A 244 0.07 -9.01 12.30
CA GLN A 244 0.17 -7.76 13.05
C GLN A 244 0.81 -6.64 12.20
N ARG A 245 0.05 -5.58 11.95
CA ARG A 245 0.44 -4.47 11.08
C ARG A 245 -0.07 -3.14 11.60
N VAL A 246 0.72 -2.09 11.34
CA VAL A 246 0.28 -0.69 11.41
C VAL A 246 0.06 -0.24 9.97
N ALA A 247 -1.12 0.30 9.69
CA ALA A 247 -1.50 0.85 8.40
C ALA A 247 -2.66 1.82 8.60
N SER A 248 -2.94 2.64 7.57
CA SER A 248 -4.18 3.40 7.51
C SER A 248 -5.38 2.46 7.71
N PRO A 249 -6.25 2.70 8.71
CA PRO A 249 -7.29 1.74 9.11
C PRO A 249 -8.38 1.53 8.06
N PHE A 250 -8.48 2.43 7.09
CA PHE A 250 -9.60 2.46 6.13
C PHE A 250 -9.27 1.80 4.79
N ILE A 251 -8.03 1.34 4.57
CA ILE A 251 -7.66 0.64 3.34
C ILE A 251 -8.17 -0.80 3.36
N SER A 252 -8.40 -1.38 2.18
CA SER A 252 -8.94 -2.75 2.04
C SER A 252 -8.16 -3.84 2.79
N GLN A 253 -6.85 -3.67 2.98
CA GLN A 253 -6.02 -4.61 3.75
C GLN A 253 -6.26 -4.54 5.27
N ALA A 254 -6.76 -3.41 5.78
CA ALA A 254 -6.97 -3.17 7.20
C ALA A 254 -8.42 -3.38 7.64
N ILE A 255 -9.39 -3.35 6.71
CA ILE A 255 -10.84 -3.42 7.01
C ILE A 255 -11.21 -4.58 7.95
N SER A 256 -10.69 -5.80 7.75
CA SER A 256 -11.04 -6.93 8.63
C SER A 256 -10.50 -6.79 10.06
N GLY A 257 -9.47 -5.97 10.25
CA GLY A 257 -8.89 -5.66 11.55
C GLY A 257 -9.48 -4.40 12.19
N LEU A 258 -10.35 -3.66 11.50
CA LEU A 258 -10.86 -2.37 11.98
C LEU A 258 -11.59 -2.48 13.32
N ARG A 259 -12.29 -3.60 13.56
CA ARG A 259 -12.93 -3.93 14.85
C ARG A 259 -11.97 -3.94 16.05
N LEU A 260 -10.67 -4.13 15.83
CA LEU A 260 -9.67 -4.16 16.89
C LEU A 260 -9.51 -2.79 17.54
N TYR A 261 -9.75 -1.69 16.84
CA TYR A 261 -9.77 -0.36 17.46
C TYR A 261 -10.79 -0.30 18.59
N ARG A 262 -12.00 -0.86 18.42
CA ARG A 262 -13.00 -0.88 19.49
C ARG A 262 -12.53 -1.62 20.75
N ALA A 263 -11.69 -2.66 20.59
CA ALA A 263 -11.20 -3.47 21.71
C ALA A 263 -9.91 -2.92 22.33
N ILE A 264 -9.01 -2.38 21.51
CA ILE A 264 -7.66 -1.97 21.90
C ILE A 264 -7.58 -0.47 22.22
N ASP A 265 -8.34 0.35 21.51
CA ASP A 265 -8.29 1.82 21.58
C ASP A 265 -9.69 2.42 21.36
N PRO A 266 -10.60 2.23 22.35
CA PRO A 266 -12.00 2.62 22.23
C PRO A 266 -12.20 4.13 22.06
N ASP A 267 -11.28 4.95 22.57
CA ASP A 267 -11.33 6.40 22.41
C ASP A 267 -11.04 6.80 20.96
N MET A 268 -9.98 6.25 20.35
CA MET A 268 -9.70 6.44 18.93
C MET A 268 -10.84 5.91 18.06
N TRP A 269 -11.43 4.77 18.45
CA TRP A 269 -12.64 4.23 17.81
C TRP A 269 -13.80 5.23 17.83
N GLY A 270 -14.13 5.80 19.00
CA GLY A 270 -15.21 6.79 19.11
C GLY A 270 -15.00 8.01 18.20
N LYS A 271 -13.76 8.52 18.15
CA LYS A 271 -13.42 9.68 17.31
C LYS A 271 -13.44 9.37 15.82
N MET A 272 -12.92 8.20 15.39
CA MET A 272 -12.92 7.85 13.97
C MET A 272 -14.33 7.68 13.38
N LEU A 273 -15.31 7.27 14.20
CA LEU A 273 -16.71 7.18 13.78
C LEU A 273 -17.28 8.55 13.35
N CYS A 274 -16.84 9.61 14.02
CA CYS A 274 -17.21 10.99 13.69
C CYS A 274 -16.40 11.55 12.51
N ARG A 275 -15.24 10.95 12.22
CA ARG A 275 -14.26 11.50 11.27
C ARG A 275 -14.37 10.94 9.85
N VAL A 276 -14.64 9.63 9.71
CA VAL A 276 -14.66 8.95 8.41
C VAL A 276 -15.95 8.16 8.23
N ASN A 277 -16.62 8.41 7.11
CA ASN A 277 -17.90 7.79 6.80
C ASN A 277 -17.75 6.27 6.59
N GLY A 278 -18.71 5.49 7.10
CA GLY A 278 -18.79 4.05 6.93
C GLY A 278 -17.87 3.23 7.85
N VAL A 279 -17.12 3.88 8.74
CA VAL A 279 -16.25 3.18 9.71
C VAL A 279 -17.03 2.22 10.59
N ASN A 280 -18.22 2.59 11.08
CA ASN A 280 -19.03 1.70 11.90
C ASN A 280 -19.42 0.43 11.15
N PHE A 281 -19.95 0.59 9.93
CA PHE A 281 -20.36 -0.53 9.08
C PHE A 281 -19.17 -1.44 8.76
N ALA A 282 -18.03 -0.86 8.35
CA ALA A 282 -16.82 -1.60 8.06
C ALA A 282 -16.25 -2.31 9.30
N GLY A 283 -16.34 -1.71 10.48
CA GLY A 283 -15.92 -2.33 11.74
C GLY A 283 -16.78 -3.53 12.14
N LEU A 284 -18.10 -3.43 11.93
CA LEU A 284 -19.05 -4.51 12.23
C LEU A 284 -18.94 -5.67 11.21
N TYR A 285 -18.92 -5.34 9.91
CA TYR A 285 -19.09 -6.33 8.85
C TYR A 285 -17.80 -6.67 8.07
N GLY A 286 -16.70 -5.93 8.26
CA GLY A 286 -15.46 -6.10 7.50
C GLY A 286 -14.80 -7.48 7.64
N GLY A 287 -15.11 -8.19 8.73
CA GLY A 287 -14.69 -9.58 8.98
C GLY A 287 -15.75 -10.62 8.60
N THR A 288 -16.77 -10.26 7.83
CA THR A 288 -17.91 -11.14 7.51
C THR A 288 -18.10 -11.31 6.00
N THR A 289 -18.93 -12.27 5.61
CA THR A 289 -19.28 -12.52 4.21
C THR A 289 -20.01 -11.34 3.56
N ALA A 290 -20.66 -10.46 4.35
CA ALA A 290 -21.33 -9.26 3.85
C ALA A 290 -20.37 -8.30 3.13
N MET A 291 -19.11 -8.22 3.56
CA MET A 291 -18.04 -7.46 2.91
C MET A 291 -17.09 -8.35 2.08
N GLY A 292 -17.57 -9.55 1.71
CA GLY A 292 -16.80 -10.54 0.96
C GLY A 292 -15.52 -11.02 1.68
N TRP A 293 -15.52 -11.07 3.01
CA TRP A 293 -14.40 -11.61 3.78
C TRP A 293 -14.38 -13.14 3.70
N ARG A 294 -13.24 -13.70 3.29
CA ARG A 294 -12.97 -15.13 2.99
C ARG A 294 -13.86 -15.77 1.91
N ARG A 295 -15.18 -15.62 1.98
CA ARG A 295 -16.16 -16.20 1.05
C ARG A 295 -17.23 -15.18 0.71
N VAL A 296 -17.81 -15.32 -0.48
CA VAL A 296 -19.01 -14.60 -0.93
C VAL A 296 -20.09 -15.64 -1.22
N LYS A 297 -21.32 -15.36 -0.81
CA LYS A 297 -22.49 -16.21 -1.06
C LYS A 297 -23.37 -15.53 -2.11
N LEU A 298 -23.75 -16.28 -3.13
CA LEU A 298 -24.75 -15.83 -4.09
C LEU A 298 -26.14 -15.94 -3.44
N PRO A 299 -26.98 -14.89 -3.46
CA PRO A 299 -28.35 -15.00 -2.98
C PRO A 299 -29.13 -16.09 -3.72
N GLU A 300 -30.06 -16.75 -3.03
CA GLU A 300 -30.89 -17.80 -3.62
C GLU A 300 -31.71 -17.24 -4.78
N GLY A 301 -31.79 -18.00 -5.88
CA GLY A 301 -32.50 -17.59 -7.10
C GLY A 301 -31.78 -16.55 -7.98
N MET A 302 -30.55 -16.12 -7.63
CA MET A 302 -29.77 -15.18 -8.45
C MET A 302 -28.64 -15.86 -9.23
N THR A 303 -28.22 -15.21 -10.32
CA THR A 303 -26.91 -15.43 -10.97
C THR A 303 -25.94 -14.35 -10.49
N TRP A 304 -24.63 -14.54 -10.61
CA TRP A 304 -23.67 -13.48 -10.28
C TRP A 304 -23.87 -12.23 -11.14
N LYS A 305 -24.31 -12.40 -12.39
CA LYS A 305 -24.69 -11.29 -13.27
C LYS A 305 -25.90 -10.54 -12.71
N SER A 306 -26.99 -11.22 -12.35
CA SER A 306 -28.16 -10.52 -11.78
C SER A 306 -27.85 -9.88 -10.43
N TYR A 307 -27.07 -10.57 -9.59
CA TYR A 307 -26.61 -10.02 -8.31
C TYR A 307 -25.69 -8.81 -8.49
N LEU A 308 -24.82 -8.80 -9.50
CA LEU A 308 -23.99 -7.63 -9.83
C LEU A 308 -24.85 -6.40 -10.11
N TYR A 309 -25.87 -6.54 -10.97
CA TYR A 309 -26.72 -5.40 -11.32
C TYR A 309 -27.59 -4.95 -10.13
N PHE A 310 -28.09 -5.89 -9.32
CA PHE A 310 -28.73 -5.57 -8.04
C PHE A 310 -27.80 -4.73 -7.14
N LEU A 311 -26.55 -5.18 -6.94
CA LEU A 311 -25.59 -4.44 -6.14
C LEU A 311 -25.32 -3.04 -6.72
N LEU A 312 -25.14 -2.93 -8.03
CA LEU A 312 -24.93 -1.66 -8.73
C LEU A 312 -26.07 -0.67 -8.50
N ASP A 313 -27.32 -1.15 -8.48
CA ASP A 313 -28.50 -0.31 -8.26
C ASP A 313 -28.60 0.25 -6.83
N THR A 314 -27.93 -0.38 -5.86
CA THR A 314 -27.83 0.15 -4.49
C THR A 314 -26.78 1.25 -4.33
N LEU A 315 -25.97 1.53 -5.36
CA LEU A 315 -24.84 2.45 -5.25
C LEU A 315 -25.18 3.87 -5.70
N PRO A 316 -24.47 4.89 -5.18
CA PRO A 316 -24.51 6.24 -5.73
C PRO A 316 -24.20 6.24 -7.23
N LYS A 317 -24.89 7.08 -8.01
CA LYS A 317 -24.77 7.13 -9.48
C LYS A 317 -23.33 7.22 -9.96
N THR A 318 -22.49 8.04 -9.32
CA THR A 318 -21.07 8.21 -9.65
C THR A 318 -20.27 6.93 -9.42
N THR A 319 -20.43 6.29 -8.26
CA THR A 319 -19.78 5.03 -7.90
C THR A 319 -20.24 3.89 -8.84
N ARG A 320 -21.55 3.77 -9.08
CA ARG A 320 -22.13 2.81 -10.03
C ARG A 320 -21.50 2.94 -11.42
N ASN A 321 -21.45 4.16 -11.96
CA ASN A 321 -20.92 4.42 -13.29
C ASN A 321 -19.42 4.09 -13.39
N ASN A 322 -18.63 4.36 -12.34
CA ASN A 322 -17.22 3.96 -12.30
C ASN A 322 -17.05 2.44 -12.36
N TYR A 323 -17.87 1.69 -11.63
CA TYR A 323 -17.87 0.22 -11.68
C TYR A 323 -18.29 -0.31 -13.06
N LEU A 324 -19.38 0.22 -13.64
CA LEU A 324 -19.83 -0.14 -14.99
C LEU A 324 -18.75 0.10 -16.04
N LYS A 325 -18.07 1.27 -16.00
CA LYS A 325 -16.95 1.57 -16.90
C LYS A 325 -15.81 0.56 -16.77
N LYS A 326 -15.47 0.12 -15.54
CA LYS A 326 -14.42 -0.89 -15.33
C LYS A 326 -14.85 -2.28 -15.81
N LEU A 327 -16.12 -2.63 -15.61
CA LEU A 327 -16.69 -3.87 -16.12
C LEU A 327 -16.57 -3.92 -17.65
N GLU A 328 -17.01 -2.86 -18.32
CA GLU A 328 -16.93 -2.72 -19.78
C GLU A 328 -15.49 -2.80 -20.29
N VAL A 329 -14.56 -2.04 -19.69
CA VAL A 329 -13.13 -2.08 -20.05
C VAL A 329 -12.58 -3.50 -19.90
N SER A 330 -12.98 -4.23 -18.86
CA SER A 330 -12.52 -5.59 -18.64
C SER A 330 -13.14 -6.58 -19.64
N MET A 331 -14.44 -6.47 -19.93
CA MET A 331 -15.12 -7.27 -20.95
C MET A 331 -14.47 -7.08 -22.32
N ASN A 332 -14.28 -5.83 -22.75
CA ASN A 332 -13.63 -5.49 -24.01
C ASN A 332 -12.18 -5.98 -24.06
N PHE A 333 -11.44 -5.91 -22.95
CA PHE A 333 -10.09 -6.44 -22.87
C PHE A 333 -10.05 -7.95 -23.11
N TRP A 334 -10.88 -8.73 -22.43
CA TRP A 334 -10.89 -10.19 -22.56
C TRP A 334 -11.44 -10.68 -23.89
N LYS A 335 -12.43 -9.98 -24.46
CA LYS A 335 -13.00 -10.31 -25.77
C LYS A 335 -12.05 -9.99 -26.92
N ASN A 336 -11.45 -8.80 -26.93
CA ASN A 336 -10.77 -8.27 -28.12
C ASN A 336 -9.24 -8.34 -28.05
N ARG A 337 -8.63 -8.11 -26.89
CA ARG A 337 -7.17 -8.14 -26.73
C ARG A 337 -6.69 -9.50 -26.23
N GLY A 338 -7.36 -10.01 -25.22
CA GLY A 338 -7.08 -11.28 -24.56
C GLY A 338 -6.16 -11.16 -23.35
N GLY A 339 -6.45 -11.94 -22.31
CA GLY A 339 -5.56 -12.13 -21.16
C GLY A 339 -4.48 -13.18 -21.44
N CYS A 340 -3.61 -13.47 -20.47
CA CYS A 340 -2.61 -14.54 -20.59
C CYS A 340 -2.86 -15.59 -19.50
N LEU A 341 -3.06 -16.85 -19.89
CA LEU A 341 -3.32 -17.97 -18.97
C LEU A 341 -2.29 -19.09 -19.15
N LEU A 342 -2.06 -19.88 -18.09
CA LEU A 342 -1.20 -21.06 -18.21
C LEU A 342 -1.88 -22.15 -19.07
N PRO A 343 -1.12 -22.98 -19.81
CA PRO A 343 -1.69 -24.08 -20.59
C PRO A 343 -2.56 -25.03 -19.77
N GLU A 344 -2.20 -25.26 -18.51
CA GLU A 344 -3.00 -26.06 -17.58
C GLU A 344 -4.37 -25.42 -17.28
N THR A 345 -4.41 -24.12 -17.03
CA THR A 345 -5.67 -23.39 -16.82
C THR A 345 -6.56 -23.45 -18.05
N ILE A 346 -6.00 -23.34 -19.25
CA ILE A 346 -6.74 -23.46 -20.52
C ILE A 346 -7.36 -24.86 -20.66
N ARG A 347 -6.60 -25.92 -20.33
CA ARG A 347 -7.12 -27.30 -20.33
C ARG A 347 -8.28 -27.45 -19.35
N LYS A 348 -8.15 -26.92 -18.13
CA LYS A 348 -9.21 -26.95 -17.11
C LYS A 348 -10.47 -26.21 -17.56
N LEU A 349 -10.33 -25.06 -18.23
CA LEU A 349 -11.45 -24.30 -18.79
C LEU A 349 -12.19 -25.09 -19.88
N ARG A 350 -11.45 -25.64 -20.85
CA ARG A 350 -12.04 -26.46 -21.93
C ARG A 350 -12.74 -27.71 -21.41
N ALA A 351 -12.17 -28.36 -20.39
CA ALA A 351 -12.80 -29.52 -19.74
C ALA A 351 -14.13 -29.17 -19.05
N LYS A 352 -14.34 -27.91 -18.66
CA LYS A 352 -15.62 -27.38 -18.14
C LYS A 352 -16.55 -26.85 -19.25
N GLY A 353 -16.23 -27.08 -20.53
CA GLY A 353 -17.02 -26.60 -21.66
C GLY A 353 -16.91 -25.10 -21.93
N ILE A 354 -15.93 -24.41 -21.32
CA ILE A 354 -15.72 -22.98 -21.54
C ILE A 354 -14.89 -22.78 -22.82
N GLU A 355 -15.44 -21.99 -23.75
CA GLU A 355 -14.77 -21.64 -24.98
C GLU A 355 -13.59 -20.68 -24.73
N VAL A 356 -12.42 -21.04 -25.24
CA VAL A 356 -11.19 -20.26 -25.09
C VAL A 356 -10.46 -20.21 -26.43
N HIS A 357 -10.40 -19.00 -27.00
CA HIS A 357 -9.69 -18.74 -28.24
C HIS A 357 -8.25 -18.36 -27.95
N ILE A 358 -7.29 -19.04 -28.57
CA ILE A 358 -5.87 -18.71 -28.43
C ILE A 358 -5.57 -17.51 -29.32
N ALA A 359 -5.08 -16.41 -28.72
CA ALA A 359 -4.80 -15.17 -29.41
C ALA A 359 -3.31 -15.08 -29.77
N GLY A 360 -2.90 -15.61 -30.92
CA GLY A 360 -1.57 -15.40 -31.51
C GLY A 360 -0.37 -15.64 -30.56
N LYS A 361 0.77 -15.01 -30.88
CA LYS A 361 1.98 -15.05 -30.04
C LYS A 361 1.98 -13.92 -29.01
N SER A 362 2.35 -14.23 -27.77
CA SER A 362 2.59 -13.22 -26.75
C SER A 362 3.84 -12.41 -27.07
N ASN A 363 3.79 -11.08 -26.94
CA ASN A 363 4.97 -10.23 -26.96
C ASN A 363 5.82 -10.36 -25.68
N TYR A 364 5.36 -11.14 -24.70
CA TYR A 364 6.04 -11.37 -23.43
C TYR A 364 6.75 -12.72 -23.40
N ARG A 365 7.96 -12.78 -22.83
CA ARG A 365 8.68 -14.04 -22.57
C ARG A 365 8.05 -14.76 -21.38
N THR A 366 6.93 -15.43 -21.62
CA THR A 366 6.13 -16.10 -20.60
C THR A 366 5.70 -17.50 -21.05
N LYS A 367 5.52 -18.41 -20.09
CA LYS A 367 4.88 -19.72 -20.32
C LYS A 367 3.36 -19.60 -20.50
N LYS A 368 2.78 -18.41 -20.26
CA LYS A 368 1.35 -18.14 -20.42
C LYS A 368 1.02 -17.90 -21.90
N ILE A 369 -0.10 -18.46 -22.34
CA ILE A 369 -0.63 -18.33 -23.69
C ILE A 369 -1.64 -17.18 -23.68
N PRO A 370 -1.59 -16.23 -24.64
CA PRO A 370 -2.63 -15.23 -24.76
C PRO A 370 -3.93 -15.86 -25.22
N VAL A 371 -5.04 -15.46 -24.59
CA VAL A 371 -6.36 -16.04 -24.82
C VAL A 371 -7.44 -14.98 -24.79
N ARG A 372 -8.45 -15.14 -25.65
CA ARG A 372 -9.69 -14.38 -25.63
C ARG A 372 -10.83 -15.30 -25.17
N MET A 373 -11.72 -14.73 -24.37
CA MET A 373 -12.91 -15.42 -23.87
C MET A 373 -13.96 -14.39 -23.44
N ASP A 374 -15.21 -14.82 -23.44
CA ASP A 374 -16.31 -14.02 -22.91
C ASP A 374 -16.34 -14.04 -21.37
N TYR A 375 -17.15 -13.15 -20.82
CA TYR A 375 -17.39 -13.08 -19.38
C TYR A 375 -18.35 -14.20 -18.95
N HIS A 376 -17.96 -14.96 -17.93
CA HIS A 376 -18.79 -16.02 -17.34
C HIS A 376 -19.38 -15.59 -16.00
N ASP A 377 -20.49 -16.21 -15.61
CA ASP A 377 -21.15 -15.93 -14.33
C ASP A 377 -20.21 -16.23 -13.13
N ASP A 378 -19.72 -17.46 -13.08
CA ASP A 378 -18.66 -17.93 -12.19
C ASP A 378 -17.80 -18.96 -12.92
N ILE A 379 -16.56 -19.13 -12.46
CA ILE A 379 -15.67 -20.21 -12.90
C ILE A 379 -15.03 -20.80 -11.66
N ASP A 380 -15.50 -21.97 -11.25
CA ASP A 380 -14.97 -22.69 -10.09
C ASP A 380 -13.65 -23.38 -10.44
N LEU A 381 -12.56 -22.60 -10.36
CA LEU A 381 -11.19 -23.02 -10.52
C LEU A 381 -10.29 -22.33 -9.48
N PRO A 382 -9.19 -22.96 -9.04
CA PRO A 382 -8.20 -22.31 -8.17
C PRO A 382 -7.66 -21.00 -8.75
N GLU A 383 -7.55 -20.93 -10.08
CA GLU A 383 -7.08 -19.76 -10.84
C GLU A 383 -8.16 -18.69 -11.04
N PHE A 384 -9.33 -18.77 -10.38
CA PHE A 384 -10.45 -17.83 -10.50
C PHE A 384 -10.04 -16.35 -10.49
N ARG A 385 -9.02 -15.97 -9.70
CA ARG A 385 -8.51 -14.58 -9.64
C ARG A 385 -7.85 -14.10 -10.94
N GLU A 386 -7.56 -14.99 -11.88
CA GLU A 386 -7.03 -14.66 -13.20
C GLU A 386 -8.12 -14.61 -14.28
N LEU A 387 -9.37 -15.02 -13.98
CA LEU A 387 -10.41 -15.27 -14.99
C LEU A 387 -11.51 -14.19 -15.03
N PRO A 388 -12.09 -13.85 -16.18
CA PRO A 388 -13.13 -12.82 -16.30
C PRO A 388 -14.51 -13.34 -15.85
N THR A 389 -14.96 -12.96 -14.66
CA THR A 389 -16.28 -13.36 -14.14
C THR A 389 -17.07 -12.23 -13.49
N TYR A 390 -18.39 -12.32 -13.55
CA TYR A 390 -19.30 -11.40 -12.84
C TYR A 390 -19.12 -11.50 -11.32
N LYS A 391 -18.82 -12.70 -10.79
CA LYS A 391 -18.49 -12.90 -9.37
C LYS A 391 -17.32 -12.02 -8.90
N ARG A 392 -16.26 -11.86 -9.69
CA ARG A 392 -15.13 -10.99 -9.32
C ARG A 392 -15.56 -9.53 -9.20
N MET A 393 -16.47 -9.10 -10.06
CA MET A 393 -17.01 -7.75 -10.00
C MET A 393 -17.86 -7.54 -8.74
N CYS A 394 -18.70 -8.52 -8.39
CA CYS A 394 -19.43 -8.50 -7.11
C CYS A 394 -18.47 -8.40 -5.92
N ILE A 395 -17.37 -9.16 -5.93
CA ILE A 395 -16.34 -9.10 -4.88
C ILE A 395 -15.72 -7.70 -4.77
N CYS A 396 -15.46 -7.02 -5.89
CA CYS A 396 -14.96 -5.63 -5.86
C CYS A 396 -15.95 -4.69 -5.16
N ILE A 397 -17.24 -4.78 -5.50
CA ILE A 397 -18.30 -3.94 -4.92
C ILE A 397 -18.46 -4.23 -3.43
N LEU A 398 -18.59 -5.49 -3.03
CA LEU A 398 -18.75 -5.89 -1.63
C LEU A 398 -17.56 -5.50 -0.75
N LYS A 399 -16.35 -5.41 -1.33
CA LYS A 399 -15.14 -4.99 -0.61
C LYS A 399 -14.91 -3.48 -0.63
N ASN A 400 -15.80 -2.69 -1.22
CA ASN A 400 -15.60 -1.28 -1.51
C ASN A 400 -14.23 -1.03 -2.21
N ASP A 401 -13.85 -1.95 -3.11
CA ASP A 401 -12.65 -1.83 -3.93
C ASP A 401 -12.97 -0.94 -5.14
N HIS A 402 -13.00 0.37 -4.89
CA HIS A 402 -13.31 1.39 -5.90
C HIS A 402 -12.36 1.37 -7.11
N CYS A 403 -11.16 0.82 -6.92
CA CYS A 403 -10.17 0.68 -7.97
C CYS A 403 -10.33 -0.62 -8.77
N CYS A 404 -11.14 -1.59 -8.31
CA CYS A 404 -11.19 -2.96 -8.81
C CYS A 404 -9.80 -3.65 -8.86
N LYS A 405 -8.97 -3.45 -7.84
CA LYS A 405 -7.66 -4.13 -7.69
C LYS A 405 -7.82 -5.65 -7.71
N TYR A 406 -8.92 -6.18 -7.16
CA TYR A 406 -9.24 -7.61 -7.22
C TYR A 406 -9.43 -8.13 -8.66
N MET A 407 -9.79 -7.24 -9.60
CA MET A 407 -9.86 -7.52 -11.04
C MET A 407 -8.54 -7.27 -11.79
N GLY A 408 -7.48 -6.86 -11.09
CA GLY A 408 -6.18 -6.56 -11.68
C GLY A 408 -6.00 -5.12 -12.19
N PHE A 409 -6.93 -4.22 -11.88
CA PHE A 409 -6.76 -2.79 -12.16
C PHE A 409 -5.75 -2.15 -11.19
N SER A 410 -4.98 -1.18 -11.67
CA SER A 410 -4.02 -0.43 -10.84
C SER A 410 -4.43 1.05 -10.68
N PRO A 411 -4.17 1.68 -9.52
CA PRO A 411 -4.45 3.09 -9.30
C PRO A 411 -3.77 4.02 -10.32
N ASN A 412 -2.53 3.72 -10.73
CA ASN A 412 -1.81 4.51 -11.74
C ASN A 412 -2.53 4.52 -13.09
N LYS A 413 -3.23 3.43 -13.44
CA LYS A 413 -4.03 3.37 -14.67
C LYS A 413 -5.26 4.28 -14.56
N ILE A 414 -5.85 4.37 -13.37
CA ILE A 414 -6.98 5.27 -13.07
C ILE A 414 -6.51 6.73 -13.07
N ASN A 415 -5.38 7.07 -12.47
CA ASN A 415 -4.82 8.42 -12.55
C ASN A 415 -4.45 8.81 -13.99
N ARG A 416 -3.91 7.87 -14.79
CA ARG A 416 -3.65 8.10 -16.21
C ARG A 416 -4.94 8.32 -17.00
N GLU A 417 -5.99 7.52 -16.73
CA GLU A 417 -7.31 7.67 -17.35
C GLU A 417 -8.03 8.95 -16.92
N LEU A 418 -7.97 9.32 -15.64
CA LEU A 418 -8.53 10.58 -15.12
C LEU A 418 -7.77 11.79 -15.64
N ARG A 419 -6.44 11.73 -15.71
CA ARG A 419 -5.60 12.77 -16.32
C ARG A 419 -5.90 12.90 -17.81
N PHE A 420 -6.08 11.78 -18.51
CA PHE A 420 -6.48 11.78 -19.92
C PHE A 420 -7.90 12.34 -20.13
N SER A 421 -8.86 11.96 -19.29
CA SER A 421 -10.24 12.48 -19.34
C SER A 421 -10.31 13.96 -19.03
N ALA A 422 -9.56 14.43 -18.02
CA ALA A 422 -9.47 15.85 -17.70
C ALA A 422 -8.79 16.63 -18.84
N LEU A 423 -7.74 16.09 -19.47
CA LEU A 423 -7.13 16.71 -20.64
C LEU A 423 -8.08 16.77 -21.85
N GLN A 424 -8.96 15.78 -22.02
CA GLN A 424 -10.00 15.79 -23.06
C GLN A 424 -11.10 16.82 -22.76
N GLU A 425 -11.57 16.94 -21.53
CA GLU A 425 -12.52 17.99 -21.12
C GLU A 425 -11.92 19.39 -21.28
N TYR A 426 -10.65 19.58 -20.90
CA TYR A 426 -9.94 20.85 -21.14
C TYR A 426 -9.77 21.16 -22.63
N ALA A 427 -9.49 20.15 -23.46
CA ALA A 427 -9.39 20.33 -24.91
C ALA A 427 -10.76 20.64 -25.55
N ALA A 428 -11.84 20.06 -25.03
CA ALA A 428 -13.21 20.37 -25.46
C ALA A 428 -13.62 21.81 -25.07
N HIS A 429 -13.26 22.28 -23.88
CA HIS A 429 -13.53 23.65 -23.44
C HIS A 429 -12.61 24.71 -24.06
N ALA A 430 -11.39 24.35 -24.47
CA ALA A 430 -10.48 25.23 -25.20
C ALA A 430 -10.84 25.36 -26.69
N GLY A 431 -11.75 24.52 -27.21
CA GLY A 431 -12.24 24.56 -28.59
C GLY A 431 -13.38 25.55 -28.85
N ASP A 432 -14.05 26.07 -27.79
CA ASP A 432 -15.17 27.02 -27.89
C ASP A 432 -14.73 28.49 -27.81
N GLY A 433 -13.42 28.77 -27.88
CA GLY A 433 -12.83 30.10 -27.68
C GLY A 433 -12.27 30.79 -28.92
N ASN A 434 -12.40 30.22 -30.12
CA ASN A 434 -12.00 30.89 -31.37
C ASN A 434 -13.16 30.87 -32.38
N THR A 435 -14.00 31.90 -32.28
CA THR A 435 -14.65 32.54 -33.44
C THR A 435 -13.98 33.87 -33.70
#